data_AF-A0AA38F801-F1
#
_entry.id   AF-A0AA38F801-F1
#
_cell.length_a   1.000
_cell.length_b   1.000
_cell.length_c   1.000
_cell.angle_alpha   90.00
_cell.angle_beta   90.00
_cell.angle_gamma   90.00
#
_symmetry.space_group_name_H-M   'P 1'
#
loop_
_entity.id
_entity.type
_entity.pdbx_description
1 polymer ?
#
loop_
_entity_poly.entity_id
_entity_poly.type
_entity_poly.pdbx_seq_one_letter_code
_entity_poly.pdbx_strand_id
1 'polypeptide(L)'
;SVHFFTACYNPDSEEYQSVCRVMSGFSDAFYREMEDFFSGERILTKKPVYYQTLEQPDLWFSPELVWEIRGADLTISPVHRAAVGLVHPSRGISMRFPRFIRQRTDKKPEDGSTPLDMIDLFHRQTRKMDFCVDD
;
A
#
# COMPACT_ATOMS: atom_id res chain seq x y z
N SER A 1 -5.55 15.38 -9.41
CA SER A 1 -5.58 13.94 -9.68
C SER A 1 -5.97 13.21 -8.41
N VAL A 2 -7.08 12.47 -8.44
CA VAL A 2 -7.49 11.61 -7.33
C VAL A 2 -6.49 10.47 -7.24
N HIS A 3 -5.96 10.23 -6.05
CA HIS A 3 -5.03 9.15 -5.79
C HIS A 3 -5.35 8.53 -4.44
N PHE A 4 -5.06 7.24 -4.32
CA PHE A 4 -5.32 6.48 -3.10
C PHE A 4 -4.02 5.98 -2.51
N PHE A 5 -3.93 5.98 -1.19
CA PHE A 5 -2.83 5.38 -0.46
C PHE A 5 -3.21 3.96 -0.07
N THR A 6 -2.29 3.03 -0.30
CA THR A 6 -2.46 1.62 0.07
C THR A 6 -1.47 1.25 1.17
N ALA A 7 -1.83 0.24 1.94
CA ALA A 7 -1.05 -0.26 3.06
C ALA A 7 -1.06 -1.79 3.10
N CYS A 8 -0.03 -2.36 3.72
CA CYS A 8 -0.01 -3.74 4.18
C CYS A 8 -0.42 -3.79 5.67
N TYR A 9 -0.97 -4.91 6.12
CA TYR A 9 -1.37 -5.10 7.51
C TYR A 9 -0.31 -5.88 8.27
N ASN A 10 0.17 -5.34 9.40
CA ASN A 10 1.07 -6.03 10.29
C ASN A 10 0.28 -6.70 11.43
N PRO A 11 0.14 -8.04 11.45
CA PRO A 11 -0.60 -8.73 12.50
C PRO A 11 0.07 -8.63 13.87
N ASP A 12 1.40 -8.46 13.93
CA ASP A 12 2.14 -8.42 15.20
C ASP A 12 1.91 -7.11 15.97
N SER A 13 1.73 -6.00 15.26
CA SER A 13 1.45 -4.68 15.86
C SER A 13 0.01 -4.20 15.67
N GLU A 14 -0.80 -4.94 14.93
CA GLU A 14 -2.16 -4.57 14.52
C GLU A 14 -2.22 -3.21 13.78
N GLU A 15 -1.22 -2.93 12.94
CA GLU A 15 -1.06 -1.65 12.24
C GLU A 15 -1.11 -1.79 10.72
N TYR A 16 -1.56 -0.73 10.05
CA TYR A 16 -1.48 -0.60 8.59
C TYR A 16 -0.28 0.25 8.20
N GLN A 17 0.65 -0.34 7.47
CA GLN A 17 1.89 0.30 7.03
C GLN A 17 1.79 0.71 5.57
N SER A 18 1.94 1.99 5.26
CA SER A 18 1.78 2.46 3.88
C SER A 18 2.82 1.86 2.93
N VAL A 19 2.39 1.54 1.71
CA VAL A 19 3.19 0.90 0.66
C VAL A 19 3.34 1.83 -0.54
N CYS A 20 2.24 2.33 -1.11
CA CYS A 20 2.33 3.15 -2.32
C CYS A 20 1.12 4.06 -2.54
N ARG A 21 1.33 5.06 -3.41
CA ARG A 21 0.26 5.91 -3.98
C ARG A 21 -0.19 5.32 -5.30
N VAL A 22 -1.46 4.95 -5.41
CA VAL A 22 -2.05 4.40 -6.62
C VAL A 22 -2.80 5.50 -7.36
N MET A 23 -2.39 5.76 -8.61
CA MET A 23 -2.92 6.85 -9.44
C MET A 23 -3.50 6.36 -10.77
N SER A 24 -3.47 5.05 -11.02
CA SER A 24 -3.85 4.45 -12.32
C SER A 24 -4.53 3.11 -12.15
N GLY A 25 -5.24 2.68 -13.21
CA GLY A 25 -5.97 1.40 -13.25
C GLY A 25 -7.44 1.51 -12.86
N PHE A 26 -7.90 2.69 -12.44
CA PHE A 26 -9.29 2.97 -12.10
C PHE A 26 -10.09 3.41 -13.33
N SER A 27 -11.36 3.03 -13.39
CA SER A 27 -12.33 3.56 -14.37
C SER A 27 -13.06 4.77 -13.79
N ASP A 28 -13.68 5.59 -14.65
CA ASP A 28 -14.50 6.72 -14.19
C ASP A 28 -15.70 6.27 -13.33
N ALA A 29 -16.23 5.07 -13.62
CA ALA A 29 -17.27 4.47 -12.78
C ALA A 29 -16.74 4.13 -11.38
N PHE A 30 -15.53 3.59 -11.29
CA PHE A 30 -14.88 3.28 -10.01
C PHE A 30 -14.65 4.54 -9.17
N TYR A 31 -14.20 5.65 -9.78
CA TYR A 31 -13.99 6.89 -9.03
C TYR A 31 -15.30 7.41 -8.41
N ARG A 32 -16.40 7.39 -9.16
CA ARG A 32 -17.72 7.78 -8.64
C ARG A 32 -18.17 6.88 -7.49
N GLU A 33 -18.01 5.56 -7.66
CA GLU A 33 -18.33 4.60 -6.61
C GLU A 33 -17.50 4.84 -5.33
N MET A 34 -16.20 5.15 -5.47
CA MET A 34 -15.35 5.45 -4.32
C MET A 34 -15.65 6.80 -3.67
N GLU A 35 -16.06 7.81 -4.44
CA GLU A 35 -16.49 9.10 -3.92
C GLU A 35 -17.77 8.95 -3.08
N ASP A 36 -18.73 8.17 -3.59
CA ASP A 36 -19.96 7.84 -2.86
C ASP A 36 -19.66 6.98 -1.62
N PHE A 37 -18.79 5.97 -1.77
CA PHE A 37 -18.41 5.06 -0.70
C PHE A 37 -17.67 5.80 0.43
N PHE A 38 -16.64 6.59 0.12
CA PHE A 38 -15.86 7.33 1.11
C PHE A 38 -16.48 8.69 1.46
N SER A 39 -17.77 8.68 1.79
CA SER A 39 -18.52 9.87 2.21
C SER A 39 -18.94 9.79 3.69
N GLY A 40 -19.31 10.95 4.25
CA GLY A 40 -19.85 11.04 5.61
C GLY A 40 -18.89 10.51 6.69
N GLU A 41 -19.38 9.55 7.49
CA GLU A 41 -18.66 9.01 8.66
C GLU A 41 -17.40 8.21 8.30
N ARG A 42 -17.24 7.83 7.02
CA ARG A 42 -16.04 7.12 6.54
C ARG A 42 -14.85 8.04 6.35
N ILE A 43 -15.07 9.36 6.34
CA ILE A 43 -14.01 10.36 6.34
C ILE A 43 -13.60 10.63 7.79
N LEU A 44 -12.35 10.34 8.10
CA LEU A 44 -11.78 10.54 9.42
C LEU A 44 -11.14 11.94 9.51
N THR A 45 -11.38 12.60 10.64
CA THR A 45 -10.89 13.97 10.90
C THR A 45 -9.38 14.05 11.12
N LYS A 46 -8.74 12.92 11.45
CA LYS A 46 -7.31 12.82 11.71
C LYS A 46 -6.78 11.44 11.36
N LYS A 47 -5.47 11.34 11.17
CA LYS A 47 -4.77 10.07 10.98
C LYS A 47 -5.03 9.11 12.15
N PRO A 48 -5.53 7.89 11.89
CA PRO A 48 -5.59 6.83 12.89
C PRO A 48 -4.22 6.51 13.50
N VAL A 49 -4.20 6.18 14.78
CA VAL A 49 -2.95 5.84 15.50
C VAL A 49 -2.29 4.58 14.95
N TYR A 50 -3.10 3.63 14.48
CA TYR A 50 -2.67 2.37 13.89
C TYR A 50 -2.24 2.50 12.41
N TYR A 51 -2.15 3.72 11.87
CA TYR A 51 -1.59 3.98 10.53
C TYR A 51 -0.14 4.43 10.61
N GLN A 52 0.74 3.56 10.13
CA GLN A 52 2.17 3.80 9.99
C GLN A 52 2.48 4.35 8.60
N THR A 53 2.68 5.67 8.52
CA THR A 53 3.00 6.38 7.28
C THR A 53 3.59 7.75 7.60
N LEU A 54 4.49 8.24 6.74
CA LEU A 54 4.89 9.66 6.69
C LEU A 54 4.16 10.44 5.60
N GLU A 55 3.28 9.77 4.86
CA GLU A 55 2.42 10.42 3.88
C GLU A 55 1.38 11.29 4.56
N GLN A 56 1.03 12.39 3.89
CA GLN A 56 0.05 13.38 4.34
C GLN A 56 -1.06 13.50 3.28
N PRO A 57 -1.99 12.53 3.22
CA PRO A 57 -3.19 12.67 2.41
C PRO A 57 -4.09 13.80 2.96
N ASP A 58 -4.89 14.38 2.06
CA ASP A 58 -5.89 15.40 2.41
C ASP A 58 -7.02 14.81 3.26
N LEU A 59 -7.36 13.55 3.05
CA LEU A 59 -8.44 12.83 3.72
C LEU A 59 -7.94 11.50 4.26
N TRP A 60 -8.43 11.13 5.45
CA TRP A 60 -8.20 9.84 6.07
C TRP A 60 -9.47 9.01 6.01
N PHE A 61 -9.33 7.68 5.85
CA PHE A 61 -10.47 6.77 5.79
C PHE A 61 -10.25 5.57 6.70
N SER A 62 -11.35 5.00 7.19
CA SER A 62 -11.32 3.70 7.87
C SER A 62 -10.85 2.60 6.91
N PRO A 63 -10.05 1.62 7.39
CA PRO A 63 -9.61 0.53 6.55
C PRO A 63 -10.79 -0.42 6.35
N GLU A 64 -11.33 -0.47 5.15
CA GLU A 64 -12.51 -1.31 4.84
C GLU A 64 -12.39 -2.08 3.51
N LEU A 65 -11.54 -1.59 2.60
CA LEU A 65 -11.38 -2.16 1.27
C LEU A 65 -10.01 -2.78 1.11
N VAL A 66 -9.98 -3.97 0.48
CA VAL A 66 -8.73 -4.61 0.04
C VAL A 66 -8.68 -4.57 -1.48
N TRP A 67 -7.55 -4.10 -2.02
CA TRP A 67 -7.33 -4.01 -3.45
C TRP A 67 -6.15 -4.86 -3.89
N GLU A 68 -6.30 -5.50 -5.05
CA GLU A 68 -5.19 -6.11 -5.76
C GLU A 68 -4.47 -5.03 -6.56
N ILE A 69 -3.20 -4.80 -6.21
CA ILE A 69 -2.33 -3.81 -6.85
C ILE A 69 -1.18 -4.55 -7.54
N ARG A 70 -0.85 -4.10 -8.76
CA ARG A 70 0.32 -4.56 -9.50
C ARG A 70 1.31 -3.42 -9.69
N GLY A 71 2.60 -3.70 -9.59
CA GLY A 71 3.67 -2.76 -9.91
C GLY A 71 4.80 -3.43 -10.66
N ALA A 72 5.82 -2.65 -11.03
CA ALA A 72 6.99 -3.13 -11.75
C ALA A 72 8.04 -3.74 -10.81
N ASP A 73 8.40 -2.98 -9.78
CA ASP A 73 9.43 -3.32 -8.80
C ASP A 73 9.13 -2.65 -7.45
N LEU A 74 9.79 -3.13 -6.41
CA LEU A 74 9.78 -2.61 -5.05
C LEU A 74 11.07 -1.82 -4.79
N THR A 75 11.00 -0.76 -4.01
CA THR A 75 12.13 0.12 -3.71
C THR A 75 12.13 0.53 -2.25
N ILE A 76 13.28 0.97 -1.73
CA ILE A 76 13.36 1.56 -0.39
C ILE A 76 12.76 2.98 -0.44
N SER A 77 11.76 3.23 0.38
CA SER A 77 11.02 4.49 0.42
C SER A 77 11.35 5.33 1.64
N PRO A 78 11.56 6.65 1.47
CA PRO A 78 11.70 7.56 2.60
C PRO A 78 10.38 7.87 3.33
N VAL A 79 9.22 7.66 2.68
CA VAL A 79 7.91 8.10 3.20
C VAL A 79 6.95 6.96 3.52
N HIS A 80 7.08 5.83 2.82
CA HIS A 80 6.31 4.62 3.09
C HIS A 80 6.97 3.80 4.20
N ARG A 81 6.15 3.06 4.95
CA ARG A 81 6.58 2.39 6.19
C ARG A 81 6.41 0.88 6.18
N ALA A 82 5.94 0.28 5.08
CA ALA A 82 5.86 -1.16 4.93
C ALA A 82 7.23 -1.82 5.24
N ALA A 83 7.26 -2.77 6.17
CA ALA A 83 8.46 -3.48 6.61
C ALA A 83 9.62 -2.56 7.08
N VAL A 84 9.30 -1.37 7.60
CA VAL A 84 10.30 -0.49 8.20
C VAL A 84 11.04 -1.20 9.33
N GLY A 85 12.36 -1.03 9.39
CA GLY A 85 13.22 -1.68 10.39
C GLY A 85 13.62 -3.12 10.03
N LEU A 86 12.94 -3.76 9.08
CA LEU A 86 13.21 -5.15 8.67
C LEU A 86 14.16 -5.23 7.47
N VAL A 87 14.03 -4.31 6.50
CA VAL A 87 14.95 -4.21 5.35
C VAL A 87 15.89 -3.01 5.46
N HIS A 88 15.42 -1.90 6.01
CA HIS A 88 16.21 -0.70 6.24
C HIS A 88 15.86 -0.11 7.62
N PRO A 89 16.85 0.36 8.41
CA PRO A 89 16.64 0.75 9.81
C PRO A 89 15.59 1.85 10.01
N SER A 90 15.44 2.75 9.04
CA SER A 90 14.54 3.93 9.16
C SER A 90 13.59 4.15 7.98
N ARG A 91 13.59 3.27 6.96
CA ARG A 91 12.85 3.43 5.70
C ARG A 91 12.02 2.16 5.44
N GLY A 92 10.85 2.33 4.83
CA GLY A 92 10.02 1.20 4.43
C GLY A 92 10.24 0.81 2.98
N ILE A 93 9.40 -0.11 2.49
CA ILE A 93 9.34 -0.57 1.11
C ILE A 93 8.19 0.16 0.40
N SER A 94 8.39 0.51 -0.87
CA SER A 94 7.33 1.03 -1.73
C SER A 94 7.32 0.38 -3.09
N MET A 95 6.17 0.41 -3.75
CA MET A 95 5.96 -0.15 -5.08
C MET A 95 6.05 0.93 -6.16
N ARG A 96 6.85 0.67 -7.20
CA ARG A 96 6.99 1.52 -8.37
C ARG A 96 5.96 1.16 -9.44
N PHE A 97 5.40 2.20 -10.06
CA PHE A 97 4.33 2.11 -11.05
C PHE A 97 3.12 1.27 -10.59
N PRO A 98 2.56 1.55 -9.40
CA PRO A 98 1.42 0.81 -8.91
C PRO A 98 0.17 1.11 -9.76
N ARG A 99 -0.54 0.05 -10.12
CA ARG A 99 -1.78 0.07 -10.88
C ARG A 99 -2.81 -0.79 -10.17
N PHE A 100 -3.99 -0.22 -9.95
CA PHE A 100 -5.15 -0.97 -9.49
C PHE A 100 -5.54 -2.04 -10.50
N ILE A 101 -5.80 -3.26 -10.02
CA ILE A 101 -6.29 -4.37 -10.82
C ILE A 101 -7.77 -4.61 -10.54
N ARG A 102 -8.13 -4.82 -9.28
CA ARG A 102 -9.51 -5.08 -8.84
C ARG A 102 -9.64 -4.96 -7.32
N GLN A 103 -10.87 -4.81 -6.85
CA GLN A 103 -11.22 -4.97 -5.44
C GLN A 103 -11.30 -6.45 -5.08
N ARG A 104 -10.87 -6.78 -3.86
CA ARG A 104 -10.94 -8.10 -3.24
C ARG A 104 -12.08 -8.11 -2.22
N THR A 105 -13.30 -8.31 -2.71
CA THR A 105 -14.50 -8.45 -1.87
C THR A 105 -14.51 -9.72 -1.03
N ASP A 106 -13.63 -10.66 -1.35
CA ASP A 106 -13.38 -11.91 -0.62
C ASP A 106 -12.40 -11.76 0.55
N LYS A 107 -11.87 -10.55 0.79
CA LYS A 107 -10.88 -10.27 1.82
C LYS A 107 -11.31 -9.14 2.73
N LYS A 108 -11.00 -9.28 4.02
CA LYS A 108 -11.04 -8.17 4.99
C LYS A 108 -9.70 -7.44 5.01
N PRO A 109 -9.65 -6.17 5.46
CA PRO A 109 -8.42 -5.40 5.62
C PRO A 109 -7.27 -6.16 6.31
N GLU A 110 -7.59 -6.98 7.31
CA GLU A 110 -6.63 -7.80 8.07
C GLU A 110 -6.09 -8.99 7.25
N ASP A 111 -6.78 -9.41 6.19
CA ASP A 111 -6.35 -10.43 5.22
C ASP A 111 -5.47 -9.86 4.08
N GLY A 112 -5.11 -8.59 4.18
CA GLY A 112 -4.20 -7.91 3.27
C GLY A 112 -2.80 -8.53 3.25
N SER A 113 -1.95 -8.06 2.32
CA SER A 113 -0.54 -8.44 2.35
C SER A 113 0.10 -7.99 3.67
N THR A 114 1.11 -8.73 4.12
CA THR A 114 1.84 -8.46 5.36
C THR A 114 3.21 -7.83 5.09
N PRO A 115 3.89 -7.24 6.10
CA PRO A 115 5.27 -6.80 5.96
C PRO A 115 6.21 -7.93 5.51
N LEU A 116 5.98 -9.16 5.96
CA LEU A 116 6.77 -10.33 5.55
C LEU A 116 6.59 -10.65 4.07
N ASP A 117 5.37 -10.55 3.54
CA ASP A 117 5.12 -10.69 2.10
C ASP A 117 5.87 -9.62 1.30
N MET A 118 5.90 -8.37 1.80
CA MET A 118 6.63 -7.29 1.15
C MET A 118 8.14 -7.55 1.11
N ILE A 119 8.70 -8.09 2.19
CA ILE A 119 10.14 -8.46 2.28
C ILE A 119 10.46 -9.59 1.31
N ASP A 120 9.65 -10.64 1.30
CA ASP A 120 9.85 -11.79 0.41
C ASP A 120 9.81 -11.35 -1.07
N LEU A 121 8.84 -10.53 -1.46
CA LEU A 121 8.78 -9.95 -2.81
C LEU A 121 10.01 -9.08 -3.11
N PHE A 122 10.42 -8.23 -2.16
CA PHE A 122 11.58 -7.36 -2.32
C PHE A 122 12.88 -8.17 -2.54
N HIS A 123 13.13 -9.21 -1.75
CA HIS A 123 14.33 -10.03 -1.93
C HIS A 123 14.29 -10.87 -3.21
N ARG A 124 13.10 -11.35 -3.62
CA ARG A 124 12.95 -12.12 -4.88
C ARG A 124 13.30 -11.27 -6.10
N GLN A 125 12.99 -9.98 -6.09
CA GLN A 125 13.35 -9.10 -7.21
C GLN A 125 14.87 -8.86 -7.27
N THR A 126 15.54 -8.69 -6.12
CA THR A 126 16.97 -8.37 -6.06
C THR A 126 17.78 -9.54 -6.57
N ARG A 127 17.41 -10.76 -6.15
CA ARG A 127 18.02 -11.98 -6.70
C ARG A 127 17.93 -12.03 -8.22
N LYS A 128 16.77 -11.68 -8.80
CA LYS A 128 16.64 -11.62 -10.27
C LYS A 128 17.54 -10.56 -10.90
N MET A 129 17.74 -9.41 -10.24
CA MET A 129 18.67 -8.39 -10.73
C MET A 129 20.11 -8.87 -10.67
N ASP A 130 20.53 -9.58 -9.61
CA ASP A 130 21.89 -10.11 -9.49
C ASP A 130 22.23 -11.11 -10.62
N PHE A 131 21.25 -11.87 -11.14
CA PHE A 131 21.45 -12.75 -12.30
C PHE A 131 21.44 -12.05 -13.67
N CYS A 132 21.08 -10.77 -13.73
CA CYS A 132 21.01 -9.99 -14.98
C CYS A 132 22.14 -8.96 -15.13
N VAL A 133 23.11 -8.92 -14.19
CA VAL A 133 24.25 -7.99 -14.22
C VAL A 133 25.49 -8.59 -14.91
N ASP A 134 25.44 -9.86 -15.32
CA ASP A 134 26.48 -10.48 -16.14
C ASP A 134 25.95 -10.73 -17.57
N ASP A 135 26.12 -9.75 -18.46
CA ASP A 135 26.23 -9.89 -19.93
C ASP A 135 26.90 -8.65 -20.55
#